data_AF-A0A0D2JA39-F1
#
_entry.id   AF-A0A0D2JA39-F1
#
_cell.length_a   1.000
_cell.length_b   1.000
_cell.length_c   1.000
_cell.angle_alpha   90.00
_cell.angle_beta   90.00
_cell.angle_gamma   90.00
#
_symmetry.space_group_name_H-M   'P 1'
#
loop_
_entity.id
_entity.type
_entity.pdbx_description
1 polymer ?
#
loop_
_entity_poly.entity_id
_entity_poly.type
_entity_poly.pdbx_seq_one_letter_code
_entity_poly.pdbx_strand_id
1 'polypeptide(L)'
;MNKPEVQSALHANQSGALPGPWQDCSQAIAYSRDDLLGSMIPVYKELLRDANLVIWVFSGDVDGIVPVLGSRRWIKSLGLPVDTPWRAWQSQTGQIGGWRVDYEGLSFVTVRNAGHMVPYVQPERGYHLVADFLDAASQPPPSRRRSS
;
A
#
# COMPACT_ATOMS: atom_id res chain seq x y z
N MET A 1 -23.95 -1.97 7.08
CA MET A 1 -24.41 -1.33 5.83
C MET A 1 -25.82 -1.72 5.39
N ASN A 2 -26.47 -2.73 5.98
CA ASN A 2 -27.82 -3.19 5.55
C ASN A 2 -29.01 -2.61 6.32
N LYS A 3 -28.78 -1.70 7.27
CA LYS A 3 -29.85 -1.02 7.98
C LYS A 3 -30.47 0.08 7.11
N PRO A 4 -31.80 0.19 6.96
CA PRO A 4 -32.43 1.20 6.11
C PRO A 4 -32.04 2.64 6.48
N GLU A 5 -31.94 2.95 7.77
CA GLU A 5 -31.53 4.26 8.25
C GLU A 5 -30.07 4.60 7.89
N VAL A 6 -29.19 3.60 7.87
CA VAL A 6 -27.78 3.77 7.44
C VAL A 6 -27.70 3.95 5.93
N GLN A 7 -28.47 3.17 5.16
CA GLN A 7 -28.54 3.31 3.70
C GLN A 7 -29.08 4.69 3.29
N SER A 8 -30.15 5.14 3.94
CA SER A 8 -30.71 6.47 3.73
C SER A 8 -29.71 7.59 4.06
N ALA A 9 -29.05 7.51 5.21
CA ALA A 9 -28.05 8.50 5.64
C ALA A 9 -26.83 8.58 4.70
N LEU A 10 -26.46 7.46 4.05
CA LEU A 10 -25.38 7.40 3.07
C LEU A 10 -25.85 7.61 1.62
N HIS A 11 -27.13 7.90 1.41
CA HIS A 11 -27.76 7.99 0.10
C HIS A 11 -27.57 6.73 -0.78
N ALA A 12 -27.43 5.57 -0.15
CA ALA A 12 -27.28 4.27 -0.81
C ALA A 12 -28.63 3.57 -0.94
N ASN A 13 -28.86 2.86 -2.05
CA ASN A 13 -30.05 2.02 -2.29
C ASN A 13 -31.41 2.70 -1.95
N GLN A 14 -31.54 4.00 -2.20
CA GLN A 14 -32.70 4.77 -1.73
C GLN A 14 -34.03 4.28 -2.31
N SER A 15 -34.02 3.74 -3.53
CA SER A 15 -35.19 3.15 -4.19
C SER A 15 -35.43 1.69 -3.83
N GLY A 16 -34.51 1.03 -3.11
CA GLY A 16 -34.54 -0.40 -2.88
C GLY A 16 -34.28 -1.24 -4.13
N ALA A 17 -33.85 -0.63 -5.24
CA ALA A 17 -33.71 -1.30 -6.53
C ALA A 17 -32.45 -2.18 -6.66
N LEU A 18 -31.49 -2.08 -5.74
CA LEU A 18 -30.29 -2.90 -5.81
C LEU A 18 -30.61 -4.37 -5.50
N PRO A 19 -30.02 -5.33 -6.25
CA PRO A 19 -30.28 -6.74 -6.08
C PRO A 19 -29.57 -7.26 -4.82
N GLY A 20 -30.32 -7.32 -3.72
CA GLY A 20 -29.91 -7.97 -2.48
C GLY A 20 -29.20 -7.06 -1.47
N PRO A 21 -28.82 -7.63 -0.31
CA PRO A 21 -28.13 -6.89 0.73
C PRO A 21 -26.69 -6.56 0.30
N TRP A 22 -26.16 -5.47 0.83
CA TRP A 22 -24.75 -5.15 0.77
C TRP A 22 -23.91 -6.28 1.40
N GLN A 23 -22.76 -6.56 0.78
CA GLN A 23 -21.77 -7.55 1.18
C GLN A 23 -20.35 -6.96 0.97
N ASP A 24 -19.38 -7.44 1.74
CA ASP A 24 -17.98 -6.98 1.64
C ASP A 24 -17.34 -7.33 0.28
N CYS A 25 -17.60 -8.55 -0.21
CA CYS A 25 -17.07 -9.08 -1.47
C CYS A 25 -18.19 -9.75 -2.27
N SER A 26 -18.13 -9.64 -3.60
CA SER A 26 -19.11 -10.28 -4.51
C SER A 26 -18.50 -11.49 -5.21
N GLN A 27 -19.15 -12.65 -5.09
CA GLN A 27 -18.81 -13.85 -5.86
C GLN A 27 -19.29 -13.79 -7.32
N ALA A 28 -20.11 -12.80 -7.67
CA ALA A 28 -20.58 -12.61 -9.04
C ALA A 28 -19.51 -11.95 -9.93
N ILE A 29 -18.50 -11.29 -9.33
CA ILE A 29 -17.39 -10.68 -10.05
C ILE A 29 -16.34 -11.76 -10.29
N ALA A 30 -16.14 -12.14 -11.56
CA ALA A 30 -15.12 -13.09 -11.97
C ALA A 30 -13.92 -12.33 -12.55
N TYR A 31 -12.79 -12.35 -11.84
CA TYR A 31 -11.53 -11.80 -12.35
C TYR A 31 -10.94 -12.70 -13.42
N SER A 32 -10.43 -12.12 -14.50
CA SER A 32 -9.76 -12.90 -15.54
C SER A 32 -8.45 -13.46 -15.01
N ARG A 33 -8.07 -14.66 -15.47
CA ARG A 33 -6.81 -15.28 -15.09
C ARG A 33 -5.60 -14.44 -15.54
N ASP A 34 -5.73 -13.80 -16.69
CA ASP A 34 -4.66 -12.97 -17.26
C ASP A 34 -4.42 -11.73 -16.39
N ASP A 35 -5.48 -11.10 -15.87
CA ASP A 35 -5.35 -9.98 -14.93
C ASP A 35 -4.69 -10.41 -13.62
N LEU A 36 -5.08 -11.58 -13.08
CA LEU A 36 -4.54 -12.10 -11.82
C LEU A 36 -3.06 -12.47 -11.90
N LEU A 37 -2.61 -12.92 -13.07
CA LEU A 37 -1.22 -13.37 -13.29
C LEU A 37 -0.35 -12.30 -13.96
N GLY A 38 -0.96 -11.21 -14.42
CA GLY A 38 -0.27 -10.07 -15.02
C GLY A 38 0.73 -9.44 -14.04
N SER A 39 1.91 -9.10 -14.55
CA SER A 39 2.95 -8.46 -13.74
C SER A 39 2.76 -6.94 -13.72
N MET A 40 2.83 -6.35 -12.53
CA MET A 40 2.90 -4.89 -12.37
C MET A 40 4.31 -4.31 -12.57
N ILE A 41 5.33 -5.14 -12.80
CA ILE A 41 6.73 -4.67 -13.01
C ILE A 41 6.84 -3.64 -14.15
N PRO A 42 6.25 -3.87 -15.35
CA PRO A 42 6.34 -2.91 -16.44
C PRO A 42 5.71 -1.55 -16.07
N VAL A 43 4.54 -1.59 -15.41
CA VAL A 43 3.83 -0.39 -14.96
C VAL A 43 4.68 0.40 -13.96
N TYR A 44 5.25 -0.25 -12.96
CA TYR A 44 6.12 0.44 -11.99
C TYR A 44 7.38 1.03 -12.66
N LYS A 45 7.98 0.35 -13.66
CA LYS A 45 9.11 0.90 -14.42
C LYS A 45 8.75 2.17 -15.21
N GLU A 46 7.52 2.27 -15.71
CA GLU A 46 7.01 3.48 -16.35
C GLU A 46 6.82 4.60 -15.32
N LEU A 47 6.09 4.33 -14.24
CA LEU A 47 5.82 5.31 -13.18
C LEU A 47 7.11 5.87 -12.56
N LEU A 48 8.12 5.01 -12.32
CA LEU A 48 9.41 5.40 -11.76
C LEU A 48 10.26 6.27 -12.70
N ARG A 49 10.04 6.19 -14.02
CA ARG A 49 10.78 7.00 -14.99
C ARG A 49 10.13 8.37 -15.19
N ASP A 50 8.82 8.39 -15.36
CA ASP A 50 8.16 9.49 -16.07
C ASP A 50 7.14 10.28 -15.24
N ALA A 51 6.67 9.74 -14.11
CA ALA A 51 5.48 10.27 -13.45
C ALA A 51 5.75 11.28 -12.32
N ASN A 52 7.01 11.54 -11.95
CA ASN A 52 7.40 12.36 -10.80
C ASN A 52 6.56 12.05 -9.54
N LEU A 53 6.39 10.75 -9.26
CA LEU A 53 5.57 10.27 -8.15
C LEU A 53 6.44 9.86 -6.97
N VAL A 54 5.91 10.08 -5.76
CA VAL A 54 6.40 9.42 -4.55
C VAL A 54 5.72 8.06 -4.45
N ILE A 55 6.51 6.98 -4.54
CA ILE A 55 5.99 5.61 -4.55
C ILE A 55 6.43 4.88 -3.28
N TRP A 56 5.45 4.43 -2.50
CA TRP A 56 5.68 3.58 -1.34
C TRP A 56 4.92 2.27 -1.52
N VAL A 57 5.59 1.17 -1.18
CA VAL A 57 4.98 -0.15 -1.06
C VAL A 57 5.10 -0.57 0.39
N PHE A 58 4.02 -1.05 0.99
CA PHE A 58 4.04 -1.52 2.37
C PHE A 58 3.45 -2.91 2.53
N SER A 59 3.86 -3.60 3.60
CA SER A 59 3.42 -4.98 3.88
C SER A 59 3.36 -5.21 5.39
N GLY A 60 2.26 -5.81 5.86
CA GLY A 60 2.22 -6.39 7.19
C GLY A 60 3.14 -7.61 7.27
N ASP A 61 3.93 -7.73 8.34
CA ASP A 61 4.97 -8.78 8.46
C ASP A 61 4.46 -10.15 8.93
N VAL A 62 3.18 -10.24 9.31
CA VAL A 62 2.52 -11.50 9.68
C VAL A 62 1.41 -11.90 8.68
N ASP A 63 1.36 -11.29 7.50
CA ASP A 63 0.48 -11.74 6.41
C ASP A 63 1.00 -13.04 5.78
N GLY A 64 0.16 -14.07 5.76
CA GLY A 64 0.43 -15.35 5.12
C GLY A 64 -0.03 -15.45 3.66
N ILE A 65 -0.90 -14.56 3.19
CA ILE A 65 -1.44 -14.59 1.82
C ILE A 65 -0.52 -13.85 0.86
N VAL A 66 -0.13 -12.62 1.20
CA VAL A 66 0.84 -11.82 0.43
C VAL A 66 2.02 -11.44 1.34
N PRO A 67 2.94 -12.38 1.62
CA PRO A 67 3.96 -12.18 2.63
C PRO A 67 5.03 -11.18 2.20
N VAL A 68 5.68 -10.54 3.19
CA VAL A 68 6.82 -9.62 3.00
C VAL A 68 7.89 -10.18 2.05
N LEU A 69 8.17 -11.48 2.11
CA LEU A 69 9.14 -12.12 1.24
C LEU A 69 8.78 -11.98 -0.26
N GLY A 70 7.50 -12.13 -0.60
CA GLY A 70 7.00 -11.98 -1.96
C GLY A 70 7.20 -10.54 -2.45
N SER A 71 6.75 -9.56 -1.65
CA SER A 71 6.93 -8.14 -1.94
C SER A 71 8.40 -7.75 -2.10
N ARG A 72 9.29 -8.24 -1.22
CA ARG A 72 10.74 -7.97 -1.33
C ARG A 72 11.35 -8.55 -2.60
N ARG A 73 10.95 -9.77 -3.01
CA ARG A 73 11.42 -10.38 -4.27
C ARG A 73 10.92 -9.60 -5.48
N TRP A 74 9.66 -9.19 -5.46
CA TRP A 74 9.06 -8.38 -6.51
C TRP A 74 9.78 -7.03 -6.64
N ILE A 75 10.03 -6.30 -5.54
CA ILE A 75 10.78 -5.03 -5.57
C ILE A 75 12.21 -5.23 -6.07
N LYS A 76 12.89 -6.30 -5.62
CA LYS A 76 14.25 -6.61 -6.09
C LYS A 76 14.31 -6.79 -7.61
N SER A 77 13.26 -7.32 -8.23
CA SER A 77 13.19 -7.51 -9.69
C SER A 77 13.07 -6.21 -10.48
N LEU A 78 12.74 -5.08 -9.84
CA LEU A 78 12.77 -3.76 -10.47
C LEU A 78 14.20 -3.29 -10.75
N GLY A 79 15.20 -3.82 -10.04
CA GLY A 79 16.61 -3.49 -10.26
C GLY A 79 17.01 -2.09 -9.77
N LEU A 80 16.28 -1.53 -8.81
CA LEU A 80 16.52 -0.19 -8.27
C LEU A 80 17.75 -0.19 -7.34
N PRO A 81 18.65 0.82 -7.45
CA PRO A 81 19.70 1.03 -6.47
C PRO A 81 19.12 1.31 -5.09
N VAL A 82 19.78 0.80 -4.04
CA VAL A 82 19.45 1.13 -2.65
C VAL A 82 20.06 2.49 -2.32
N ASP A 83 19.23 3.45 -1.94
CA ASP A 83 19.65 4.76 -1.48
C ASP A 83 19.90 4.75 0.03
N THR A 84 18.89 4.33 0.81
CA THR A 84 19.03 4.17 2.26
C THR A 84 18.78 2.72 2.67
N PRO A 85 19.74 2.04 3.34
CA PRO A 85 19.62 0.64 3.68
C PRO A 85 18.51 0.36 4.70
N TRP A 86 18.23 -0.93 4.84
CA TRP A 86 17.22 -1.47 5.75
C TRP A 86 17.41 -0.97 7.19
N ARG A 87 16.41 -0.28 7.73
CA ARG A 87 16.45 0.31 9.07
C ARG A 87 15.10 0.20 9.77
N ALA A 88 15.11 0.19 11.10
CA ALA A 88 13.88 0.25 11.87
C ALA A 88 13.29 1.68 11.80
N TRP A 89 11.97 1.77 11.80
CA TRP A 89 11.25 3.03 12.03
C TRP A 89 10.48 2.94 13.35
N GLN A 90 10.34 4.08 14.02
CA GLN A 90 9.63 4.18 15.29
C GLN A 90 8.21 4.71 15.04
N SER A 91 7.25 4.08 15.70
CA SER A 91 5.87 4.59 15.81
C SER A 91 5.82 5.81 16.72
N GLN A 92 4.66 6.49 16.78
CA GLN A 92 4.49 7.68 17.62
C GLN A 92 4.65 7.35 19.12
N THR A 93 4.47 6.09 19.48
CA THR A 93 4.67 5.58 20.85
C THR A 93 6.14 5.34 21.22
N GLY A 94 7.08 5.61 20.32
CA GLY A 94 8.52 5.33 20.50
C GLY A 94 8.89 3.86 20.34
N GLN A 95 7.92 2.96 20.13
CA GLN A 95 8.16 1.55 19.85
C GLN A 95 8.53 1.34 18.37
N ILE A 96 9.30 0.29 18.07
CA ILE A 96 9.58 -0.12 16.69
C ILE A 96 8.27 -0.47 15.99
N GLY A 97 7.91 0.33 14.99
CA GLY A 97 6.71 0.14 14.17
C GLY A 97 6.93 -0.84 13.02
N GLY A 98 8.17 -1.04 12.61
CA GLY A 98 8.57 -1.98 11.57
C GLY A 98 9.92 -1.59 10.97
N TRP A 99 10.12 -1.93 9.69
CA TRP A 99 11.37 -1.64 8.98
C TRP A 99 11.13 -0.98 7.64
N ARG A 100 12.12 -0.26 7.14
CA ARG A 100 12.06 0.48 5.88
C ARG A 100 13.39 0.37 5.13
N VAL A 101 13.31 0.29 3.81
CA VAL A 101 14.43 0.46 2.89
C VAL A 101 14.00 1.44 1.81
N ASP A 102 14.88 2.36 1.45
CA ASP A 102 14.64 3.31 0.37
C ASP A 102 15.52 2.97 -0.82
N TYR A 103 14.87 2.87 -1.97
CA TYR A 103 15.50 2.74 -3.28
C TYR A 103 15.38 4.08 -4.02
N GLU A 104 16.13 4.25 -5.10
CA GLU A 104 15.92 5.38 -6.00
C GLU A 104 14.49 5.35 -6.57
N GLY A 105 13.65 6.29 -6.12
CA GLY A 105 12.27 6.47 -6.56
C GLY A 105 11.21 5.61 -5.85
N LEU A 106 11.58 4.69 -4.96
CA LEU A 106 10.63 3.81 -4.27
C LEU A 106 11.03 3.50 -2.83
N SER A 107 10.11 3.62 -1.89
CA SER A 107 10.30 3.16 -0.51
C SER A 107 9.55 1.85 -0.25
N PHE A 108 10.17 0.90 0.44
CA PHE A 108 9.49 -0.29 0.95
C PHE A 108 9.43 -0.28 2.47
N VAL A 109 8.23 -0.47 3.03
CA VAL A 109 8.00 -0.42 4.47
C VAL A 109 7.28 -1.67 4.97
N THR A 110 7.80 -2.30 6.02
CA THR A 110 7.06 -3.33 6.75
C THR A 110 6.41 -2.72 7.98
N VAL A 111 5.24 -3.25 8.34
CA VAL A 111 4.55 -2.92 9.58
C VAL A 111 4.55 -4.13 10.49
N ARG A 112 5.21 -3.98 11.64
CA ARG A 112 5.43 -5.04 12.62
C ARG A 112 4.13 -5.46 13.26
N ASN A 113 3.93 -6.77 13.42
CA ASN A 113 2.74 -7.40 13.98
C ASN A 113 1.43 -7.01 13.24
N ALA A 114 1.53 -6.75 11.94
CA ALA A 114 0.36 -6.45 11.09
C ALA A 114 0.14 -7.57 10.06
N GLY A 115 -1.11 -7.96 9.86
CA GLY A 115 -1.51 -8.90 8.79
C GLY A 115 -1.81 -8.18 7.48
N HIS A 116 -2.63 -8.81 6.63
CA HIS A 116 -3.02 -8.29 5.31
C HIS A 116 -3.66 -6.90 5.40
N MET A 117 -4.60 -6.72 6.33
CA MET A 117 -5.27 -5.45 6.59
C MET A 117 -4.51 -4.64 7.64
N VAL A 118 -3.41 -4.00 7.24
CA VAL A 118 -2.52 -3.27 8.16
C VAL A 118 -3.25 -2.27 9.07
N PRO A 119 -4.10 -1.34 8.58
CA PRO A 119 -4.78 -0.38 9.46
C PRO A 119 -5.83 -1.02 10.38
N TYR A 120 -6.32 -2.23 10.05
CA TYR A 120 -7.24 -2.96 10.92
C TYR A 120 -6.50 -3.59 12.11
N VAL A 121 -5.32 -4.16 11.87
CA VAL A 121 -4.55 -4.89 12.90
C VAL A 121 -3.66 -3.96 13.73
N GLN A 122 -3.08 -2.94 13.09
CA GLN A 122 -2.16 -1.97 13.71
C GLN A 122 -2.60 -0.54 13.33
N PRO A 123 -3.72 -0.03 13.88
CA PRO A 123 -4.30 1.25 13.44
C PRO A 123 -3.39 2.45 13.66
N GLU A 124 -2.73 2.54 14.81
CA GLU A 124 -1.78 3.64 15.11
C GLU A 124 -0.62 3.65 14.11
N ARG A 125 0.00 2.49 13.87
CA ARG A 125 1.10 2.33 12.92
C ARG A 125 0.67 2.57 11.48
N GLY A 126 -0.54 2.13 11.12
CA GLY A 126 -1.14 2.36 9.82
C GLY A 126 -1.39 3.84 9.56
N TYR A 127 -1.90 4.57 10.56
CA TYR A 127 -2.06 6.02 10.49
C TYR A 127 -0.70 6.72 10.35
N HIS A 128 0.26 6.38 11.21
CA HIS A 128 1.61 6.97 11.17
C HIS A 128 2.27 6.76 9.80
N LEU A 129 2.16 5.55 9.23
CA LEU A 129 2.69 5.25 7.89
C LEU A 129 2.10 6.16 6.80
N VAL A 130 0.78 6.38 6.83
CA VAL A 130 0.10 7.25 5.85
C VAL A 130 0.47 8.71 6.05
N ALA A 131 0.54 9.17 7.31
CA ALA A 131 0.98 10.53 7.62
C ALA A 131 2.40 10.79 7.09
N ASP A 132 3.35 9.89 7.38
CA ASP A 132 4.73 10.00 6.89
C ASP A 132 4.82 9.99 5.36
N PHE A 133 3.98 9.18 4.69
CA PHE A 133 3.91 9.17 3.24
C PHE A 133 3.42 10.51 2.68
N LEU A 134 2.37 11.08 3.25
CA LEU A 134 1.81 12.36 2.80
C LEU A 134 2.79 13.51 3.03
N ASP A 135 3.47 13.52 4.18
CA ASP A 135 4.51 14.50 4.47
C ASP A 135 5.66 14.39 3.47
N ALA A 136 6.13 13.18 3.16
CA ALA A 136 7.14 12.96 2.13
C ALA A 136 6.67 13.38 0.73
N ALA A 137 5.41 13.13 0.38
CA ALA A 137 4.82 13.50 -0.89
C ALA A 137 4.59 15.01 -1.05
N SER A 138 4.46 15.74 0.06
CA SER A 138 4.31 17.20 0.05
C SER A 138 5.62 17.95 -0.19
N GLN A 139 6.76 17.27 -0.03
CA GLN A 139 8.08 17.87 -0.23
C GLN A 139 8.46 17.87 -1.72
N PRO A 140 9.15 18.93 -2.21
CA PRO A 140 9.68 18.93 -3.56
C PRO A 140 10.64 17.74 -3.74
N PRO A 141 10.65 17.10 -4.93
CA PRO A 141 11.52 15.97 -5.18
C PRO A 141 12.98 16.38 -4.92
N PRO A 142 13.79 15.54 -4.27
CA PRO A 142 15.19 15.84 -4.05
C PRO A 142 15.86 16.10 -5.41
N SER A 143 16.68 17.16 -5.50
CA SER A 143 17.39 17.49 -6.73
C SER A 143 18.15 16.26 -7.20
N ARG A 144 17.81 15.71 -8.38
CA ARG A 144 18.57 14.61 -8.98
C ARG A 144 20.04 15.04 -9.01
N ARG A 145 20.91 14.35 -8.25
CA ARG A 145 22.35 14.51 -8.41
C ARG A 145 22.63 14.15 -9.87
N ARG A 146 22.98 15.13 -10.68
CA ARG A 146 23.49 14.88 -12.02
C ARG A 146 24.79 14.10 -11.82
N SER A 147 24.79 12.82 -12.18
CA SER A 147 26.03 12.09 -12.38
C SER A 147 26.77 12.78 -13.52
N SER A 148 27.90 13.39 -13.18
CA SER A 148 28.94 13.84 -14.10
C SER A 148 29.54 12.69 -14.88
#